data_AF-A0A1Y1CDG7-F1
#
_entry.id   AF-A0A1Y1CDG7-F1
#
_cell.length_a   1.000
_cell.length_b   1.000
_cell.length_c   1.000
_cell.angle_alpha   90.00
_cell.angle_beta   90.00
_cell.angle_gamma   90.00
#
_symmetry.space_group_name_H-M   'P 1'
#
loop_
_entity.id
_entity.type
_entity.pdbx_description
1 polymer ?
#
loop_
_entity_poly.entity_id
_entity_poly.type
_entity_poly.pdbx_seq_one_letter_code
_entity_poly.pdbx_strand_id
1 'polypeptide(L)'
;ESNKMKIFSKINMIFAMMTISIMGFIVWSHHMFTIGMDINTQTYFMTTTMIIAIPTGIKIFSWMITINSYKNNSPIILWSMGFLLMFTLGGL
;
A
#
# COMPACT_ATOMS: atom_id res chain seq x y z
N GLU A 1 -3.52 -19.22 -24.79
CA GLU A 1 -2.52 -18.56 -23.95
C GLU A 1 -2.75 -18.94 -22.49
N SER A 2 -1.69 -19.07 -21.69
CA SER A 2 -1.71 -19.72 -20.37
C SER A 2 -2.77 -19.14 -19.42
N ASN A 3 -3.60 -20.00 -18.82
CA ASN A 3 -4.49 -19.74 -17.68
C ASN A 3 -3.72 -19.37 -16.38
N LYS A 4 -2.65 -18.58 -16.46
CA LYS A 4 -1.85 -18.15 -15.31
C LYS A 4 -2.21 -16.70 -14.98
N MET A 5 -2.47 -16.46 -13.71
CA MET A 5 -2.76 -15.12 -13.18
C MET A 5 -1.59 -14.18 -13.51
N LYS A 6 -1.87 -13.09 -14.22
CA LYS A 6 -0.89 -12.04 -14.54
C LYS A 6 -1.21 -10.81 -13.72
N ILE A 7 -0.21 -10.31 -13.01
CA ILE A 7 -0.32 -9.09 -12.21
C ILE A 7 -0.53 -7.89 -13.15
N PHE A 8 -1.57 -7.12 -12.87
CA PHE A 8 -1.84 -5.87 -13.58
C PHE A 8 -0.77 -4.82 -13.27
N SER A 9 -0.16 -4.24 -14.30
CA SER A 9 0.88 -3.20 -14.20
C SER A 9 2.04 -3.56 -13.25
N LYS A 10 2.75 -4.65 -13.57
CA LYS A 10 3.93 -5.12 -12.81
C LYS A 10 4.98 -4.04 -12.57
N ILE A 11 5.23 -3.17 -13.56
CA ILE A 11 6.22 -2.08 -13.46
C ILE A 11 5.82 -1.08 -12.37
N ASN A 12 4.55 -0.64 -12.35
CA ASN A 12 4.06 0.30 -11.35
C ASN A 12 4.11 -0.30 -9.94
N MET A 13 3.87 -1.60 -9.80
CA MET A 13 4.03 -2.28 -8.51
C MET A 13 5.48 -2.28 -8.02
N ILE A 14 6.45 -2.46 -8.92
CA ILE A 14 7.88 -2.39 -8.56
C ILE A 14 8.23 -0.99 -8.07
N PHE A 15 7.82 0.05 -8.81
CA PHE A 15 8.04 1.44 -8.39
C PHE A 15 7.35 1.77 -7.06
N ALA A 16 6.12 1.26 -6.84
CA ALA A 16 5.42 1.41 -5.57
C ALA A 16 6.16 0.72 -4.40
N MET A 17 6.73 -0.46 -4.62
CA MET A 17 7.51 -1.15 -3.57
C MET A 17 8.82 -0.42 -3.25
N MET A 18 9.52 0.07 -4.27
CA MET A 18 10.74 0.86 -4.07
C MET A 18 10.47 2.17 -3.34
N THR A 19 9.42 2.89 -3.72
CA THR A 19 9.03 4.14 -3.05
C THR A 19 8.65 3.92 -1.59
N ILE A 20 7.84 2.91 -1.26
CA ILE A 20 7.53 2.57 0.14
C ILE A 20 8.81 2.25 0.92
N SER A 21 9.73 1.49 0.33
CA SER A 21 11.00 1.14 0.98
C SER A 21 11.83 2.37 1.32
N ILE A 22 11.90 3.36 0.42
CA ILE A 22 12.67 4.58 0.65
C ILE A 22 11.96 5.48 1.67
N MET A 23 10.65 5.66 1.53
CA MET A 23 9.87 6.51 2.44
C MET A 23 9.83 5.97 3.87
N GLY A 24 9.89 4.65 4.07
CA GLY A 24 9.93 4.03 5.39
C GLY A 24 11.05 4.54 6.29
N PHE A 25 12.20 4.94 5.72
CA PHE A 25 13.32 5.49 6.47
C PHE A 25 13.13 6.95 6.91
N ILE A 26 12.13 7.66 6.36
CA ILE A 26 11.97 9.11 6.53
C ILE A 26 10.74 9.45 7.37
N VAL A 27 10.01 8.45 7.89
CA VAL A 27 8.73 8.70 8.57
C VAL A 27 8.73 8.44 10.07
N TRP A 28 9.78 7.84 10.66
CA TRP A 28 9.77 7.32 12.04
C TRP A 28 9.19 8.27 13.11
N SER A 29 9.42 9.58 12.96
CA SER A 29 9.05 10.58 13.97
C SER A 29 7.54 10.78 14.15
N HIS A 30 6.70 10.20 13.28
CA HIS A 30 5.25 10.21 13.50
C HIS A 30 4.83 9.47 14.78
N HIS A 31 5.65 8.55 15.30
CA HIS A 31 5.42 7.93 16.61
C HIS A 31 5.77 8.83 17.79
N MET A 32 6.39 9.99 17.55
CA MET A 32 6.97 10.90 18.56
C MET A 32 6.24 12.25 18.65
N PHE A 33 5.07 12.41 18.03
CA PHE A 33 4.38 13.71 17.95
C PHE A 33 4.01 14.35 19.29
N THR A 34 3.88 13.57 20.36
CA THR A 34 3.51 14.07 21.70
C THR A 34 4.70 14.49 22.57
N ILE A 35 5.94 14.39 22.08
CA ILE A 35 7.17 14.70 22.83
C ILE A 35 7.46 16.22 22.87
N GLY A 36 6.65 17.04 22.18
CA GLY A 36 6.84 18.49 22.12
C GLY A 36 7.71 18.95 20.94
N MET A 37 7.64 18.22 19.82
CA MET A 37 8.32 18.55 18.56
C MET A 37 7.78 19.86 17.97
N ASP A 38 8.61 20.65 17.25
CA ASP A 38 8.16 21.91 16.65
C ASP A 38 7.10 21.69 15.55
N ILE A 39 6.27 22.70 15.30
CA ILE A 39 5.13 22.57 14.37
C ILE A 39 5.58 22.27 12.92
N ASN A 40 6.75 22.77 12.51
CA ASN A 40 7.25 22.59 11.14
C ASN A 40 7.73 21.16 10.92
N THR A 41 8.42 20.58 11.89
CA THR A 41 8.80 19.17 11.81
C THR A 41 7.57 18.26 11.94
N GLN A 42 6.59 18.60 12.79
CA GLN A 42 5.35 17.80 12.89
C GLN A 42 4.62 17.75 11.54
N THR A 43 4.42 18.91 10.92
CA THR A 43 3.76 19.00 9.60
C THR A 43 4.57 18.32 8.51
N TYR A 44 5.91 18.37 8.56
CA TYR A 44 6.76 17.59 7.67
C TYR A 44 6.51 16.08 7.82
N PHE A 45 6.61 15.52 9.02
CA PHE A 45 6.44 14.07 9.24
C PHE A 45 4.99 13.61 9.02
N MET A 46 4.00 14.48 9.28
CA MET A 46 2.59 14.22 8.97
C MET A 46 2.37 14.15 7.46
N THR A 47 2.91 15.09 6.69
CA THR A 47 2.75 15.10 5.24
C THR A 47 3.53 13.96 4.57
N THR A 48 4.75 13.67 5.03
CA THR A 48 5.55 12.56 4.48
C THR A 48 4.92 11.19 4.76
N THR A 49 4.35 10.97 5.94
CA THR A 49 3.60 9.74 6.23
C THR A 49 2.36 9.59 5.37
N MET A 50 1.60 10.65 5.15
CA MET A 50 0.41 10.62 4.29
C MET A 50 0.74 10.29 2.83
N ILE A 51 1.89 10.73 2.31
CA ILE A 51 2.31 10.41 0.93
C ILE A 51 2.48 8.89 0.71
N ILE A 52 2.79 8.11 1.75
CA ILE A 52 2.87 6.63 1.66
C ILE A 52 1.54 6.00 1.23
N ALA A 53 0.40 6.68 1.45
CA ALA A 53 -0.92 6.23 1.00
C ALA A 53 -1.00 6.08 -0.55
N ILE A 54 -0.21 6.85 -1.30
CA ILE A 54 -0.22 6.83 -2.77
C ILE A 54 0.34 5.50 -3.33
N PRO A 55 1.61 5.10 -3.05
CA PRO A 55 2.15 3.85 -3.56
C PRO A 55 1.45 2.60 -2.97
N THR A 56 0.94 2.68 -1.73
CA THR A 56 0.12 1.60 -1.16
C THR A 56 -1.21 1.45 -1.92
N GLY A 57 -1.87 2.57 -2.25
CA GLY A 57 -3.06 2.60 -3.11
C GLY A 57 -2.80 1.97 -4.49
N ILE A 58 -1.67 2.29 -5.15
CA ILE A 58 -1.28 1.69 -6.43
C ILE A 58 -1.24 0.15 -6.34
N LYS A 59 -0.68 -0.40 -5.25
CA LYS A 59 -0.62 -1.85 -5.03
C LYS A 59 -2.01 -2.45 -4.83
N ILE A 60 -2.86 -1.82 -4.01
CA ILE A 60 -4.24 -2.27 -3.75
C ILE A 60 -5.05 -2.31 -5.05
N PHE A 61 -5.03 -1.23 -5.85
CA PHE A 61 -5.76 -1.19 -7.13
C PHE A 61 -5.21 -2.21 -8.14
N SER A 62 -3.89 -2.38 -8.21
CA SER A 62 -3.27 -3.41 -9.05
C SER A 62 -3.75 -4.82 -8.68
N TRP A 63 -3.81 -5.15 -7.40
CA TRP A 63 -4.31 -6.44 -6.93
C TRP A 63 -5.81 -6.63 -7.18
N MET A 64 -6.63 -5.60 -6.97
CA MET A 64 -8.07 -5.66 -7.28
C MET A 64 -8.31 -5.97 -8.77
N ILE A 65 -7.62 -5.30 -9.68
CA ILE A 65 -7.75 -5.55 -11.13
C ILE A 65 -7.25 -6.96 -11.48
N THR A 66 -6.13 -7.39 -10.86
CA THR A 66 -5.57 -8.73 -11.05
C THR A 66 -6.57 -9.82 -10.65
N ILE A 67 -7.22 -9.68 -9.48
CA ILE A 67 -8.20 -10.65 -8.99
C ILE A 67 -9.49 -10.62 -9.82
N ASN A 68 -9.97 -9.44 -10.23
CA ASN A 68 -11.16 -9.31 -11.08
C ASN A 68 -11.02 -10.06 -12.42
N SER A 69 -9.80 -10.11 -12.98
CA SER A 69 -9.51 -10.85 -14.20
C SER A 69 -9.50 -12.38 -14.05
N TYR A 70 -9.56 -12.90 -12.81
CA TYR A 70 -9.37 -14.31 -12.49
C TYR A 70 -10.55 -14.87 -11.67
N LYS A 71 -11.53 -15.49 -12.34
CA LYS A 71 -12.79 -15.98 -11.74
C LYS A 71 -12.66 -17.38 -11.10
N ASN A 72 -11.66 -17.61 -10.26
CA ASN A 72 -11.54 -18.87 -9.51
C ASN A 72 -11.82 -18.65 -8.03
N ASN A 73 -12.72 -19.44 -7.43
CA ASN A 73 -13.07 -19.33 -6.01
C ASN A 73 -12.21 -20.28 -5.16
N SER A 74 -10.89 -20.16 -5.27
CA SER A 74 -9.98 -20.91 -4.40
C SER A 74 -9.91 -20.27 -3.00
N PRO A 75 -9.63 -21.04 -1.93
CA PRO A 75 -9.41 -20.50 -0.60
C PRO A 75 -8.38 -19.37 -0.56
N ILE A 76 -7.35 -19.44 -1.41
CA ILE A 76 -6.31 -18.41 -1.54
C ILE A 76 -6.88 -17.07 -2.02
N ILE A 77 -7.83 -17.09 -2.97
CA ILE A 77 -8.47 -15.87 -3.49
C ILE A 77 -9.42 -15.27 -2.44
N LEU A 78 -10.09 -16.11 -1.63
CA LEU A 78 -10.90 -15.62 -0.52
C LEU A 78 -10.05 -14.93 0.55
N TRP A 79 -8.92 -15.52 0.94
CA TRP A 79 -7.98 -14.89 1.86
C TRP A 79 -7.36 -13.60 1.32
N SER A 80 -7.03 -13.54 0.02
CA SER A 80 -6.48 -12.32 -0.56
C SER A 80 -7.51 -11.19 -0.65
N MET A 81 -8.78 -11.50 -0.92
CA MET A 81 -9.88 -10.53 -0.83
C MET A 81 -10.09 -10.05 0.62
N GLY A 82 -10.07 -10.95 1.60
CA GLY A 82 -10.15 -10.60 3.02
C GLY A 82 -8.99 -9.69 3.47
N PHE A 83 -7.76 -10.03 3.05
CA PHE A 83 -6.58 -9.20 3.26
C PHE A 83 -6.75 -7.79 2.68
N LEU A 84 -7.17 -7.69 1.41
CA LEU A 84 -7.37 -6.40 0.75
C LEU A 84 -8.37 -5.52 1.52
N LEU A 85 -9.50 -6.10 1.93
CA LEU A 85 -10.53 -5.36 2.67
C LEU A 85 -10.01 -4.89 4.04
N MET A 86 -9.46 -5.80 4.86
CA MET A 86 -8.97 -5.42 6.19
C MET A 86 -7.79 -4.45 6.11
N PHE A 87 -6.90 -4.62 5.13
CA PHE A 87 -5.77 -3.71 4.90
C PHE A 87 -6.24 -2.32 4.46
N THR A 88 -7.25 -2.23 3.60
CA THR A 88 -7.84 -0.93 3.23
C THR A 88 -8.50 -0.22 4.40
N LEU A 89 -9.29 -0.94 5.22
CA LEU A 89 -9.95 -0.34 6.37
C LEU A 89 -8.98 0.09 7.47
N GLY A 90 -7.91 -0.69 7.70
CA GLY A 90 -6.88 -0.33 8.67
C GLY A 90 -5.91 0.76 8.20
N GLY A 91 -5.86 1.02 6.90
CA GLY A 91 -5.02 2.08 6.31
C GLY A 91 -5.74 3.42 6.10
N LEU A 92 -7.07 3.46 6.26
CA LEU A 92 -7.90 4.66 6.26
C LEU A 92 -7.95 5.28 7.66
#